data_AF-A0A5N7SJN0-F1
#
_entry.id   AF-A0A5N7SJN0-F1
#
_cell.length_a   1.000
_cell.length_b   1.000
_cell.length_c   1.000
_cell.angle_alpha   90.00
_cell.angle_beta   90.00
_cell.angle_gamma   90.00
#
_symmetry.space_group_name_H-M   'P 1'
#
loop_
_entity.id
_entity.type
_entity.pdbx_description
1 polymer ?
#
loop_
_entity_poly.entity_id
_entity_poly.type
_entity_poly.pdbx_seq_one_letter_code
_entity_poly.pdbx_strand_id
1 'polypeptide(L)'
;MPLNSTRWRKLRARILAEEPLCRTCSEPATDVDHISGDPSDNRRVNLQGLCHACHSHKTARERAGKPVVIGCDAEGWPMDPRHPWNAKA
;
A
#
# COMPACT_ATOMS: atom_id res chain seq x y z
N MET A 1 17.31 -2.11 5.68
CA MET A 1 17.15 -2.98 6.86
C MET A 1 16.13 -4.06 6.51
N PRO A 2 16.43 -5.36 6.71
CA PRO A 2 15.48 -6.42 6.35
C PRO A 2 14.19 -6.37 7.18
N LEU A 3 13.03 -6.58 6.54
CA LEU A 3 11.71 -6.54 7.17
C LEU A 3 11.43 -7.75 8.09
N ASN A 4 12.22 -8.83 7.98
CA ASN A 4 12.17 -9.96 8.91
C ASN A 4 13.10 -9.78 10.13
N SER A 5 13.86 -8.68 10.20
CA SER A 5 14.82 -8.48 11.28
C SER A 5 14.15 -8.14 12.62
N THR A 6 14.81 -8.48 13.73
CA THR A 6 14.38 -8.07 15.09
C THR A 6 14.29 -6.56 15.24
N ARG A 7 15.20 -5.82 14.58
CA ARG A 7 15.21 -4.36 14.60
C ARG A 7 13.95 -3.79 13.93
N TRP A 8 13.54 -4.35 12.81
CA TRP A 8 12.28 -3.96 12.16
C TRP A 8 11.07 -4.30 13.01
N ARG A 9 10.99 -5.50 13.59
CA ARG A 9 9.85 -5.89 14.46
C ARG A 9 9.67 -4.92 15.62
N LYS A 10 10.76 -4.49 16.28
CA LYS A 10 10.71 -3.48 17.34
C LYS A 10 10.24 -2.11 16.84
N LEU A 11 10.78 -1.65 15.71
CA LEU A 11 10.36 -0.39 15.10
C LEU A 11 8.87 -0.43 14.72
N ARG A 12 8.43 -1.48 14.03
CA ARG A 12 7.03 -1.68 13.64
C ARG A 12 6.09 -1.64 14.84
N ALA A 13 6.42 -2.34 15.92
CA ALA A 13 5.61 -2.32 17.14
C ALA A 13 5.50 -0.92 17.75
N ARG A 14 6.60 -0.15 17.75
CA ARG A 14 6.58 1.24 18.20
C ARG A 14 5.69 2.13 17.33
N ILE A 15 5.81 2.04 16.01
CA ILE A 15 4.98 2.85 15.09
C ILE A 15 3.50 2.53 15.28
N LEU A 16 3.11 1.25 15.38
CA LEU A 16 1.71 0.86 15.58
C LEU A 16 1.16 1.27 16.95
N ALA A 17 2.01 1.38 17.97
CA ALA A 17 1.60 1.92 19.27
C ALA A 17 1.41 3.45 19.23
N GLU A 18 2.24 4.16 18.47
CA GLU A 18 2.12 5.62 18.28
C GLU A 18 0.97 5.99 17.31
N GLU A 19 0.66 5.13 16.34
CA GLU A 19 -0.38 5.29 15.34
C GLU A 19 -1.29 4.05 15.29
N PRO A 20 -2.21 3.89 16.27
CA PRO A 20 -3.07 2.73 16.33
C PRO A 20 -4.17 2.71 15.25
N LEU A 21 -4.42 3.86 14.59
CA LEU A 21 -5.42 4.01 13.56
C LEU A 21 -4.77 4.32 12.21
N CYS A 22 -5.35 3.78 11.15
CA CYS A 22 -4.98 4.00 9.77
C CYS A 22 -5.07 5.50 9.43
N ARG A 23 -3.99 6.08 8.93
CA ARG A 23 -3.97 7.49 8.51
C ARG A 23 -4.97 7.83 7.40
N THR A 24 -5.39 6.85 6.62
CA THR A 24 -6.27 7.05 5.47
C THR A 24 -7.76 6.93 5.81
N CYS A 25 -8.13 5.98 6.67
CA CYS A 25 -9.53 5.63 6.89
C CYS A 25 -9.91 5.45 8.37
N SER A 26 -9.00 5.70 9.31
CA SER A 26 -9.23 5.61 10.76
C SER A 26 -9.62 4.25 11.32
N GLU A 27 -9.62 3.18 10.52
CA GLU A 27 -9.70 1.79 10.98
C GLU A 27 -8.41 1.35 11.72
N PRO A 28 -8.42 0.29 12.53
CA PRO A 28 -7.22 -0.20 13.20
C PRO A 28 -6.04 -0.43 12.25
N ALA A 29 -4.88 0.14 12.59
CA ALA A 29 -3.66 -0.02 11.80
C ALA A 29 -3.03 -1.38 12.05
N THR A 30 -2.70 -2.09 10.97
CA THR A 30 -2.08 -3.43 11.01
C THR A 30 -0.71 -3.44 10.35
N ASP A 31 -0.41 -2.45 9.53
CA ASP A 31 0.78 -2.39 8.69
C ASP A 31 1.50 -1.06 8.87
N VAL A 32 2.82 -1.07 8.68
CA VAL A 32 3.65 0.13 8.69
C VAL A 32 4.19 0.32 7.28
N ASP A 33 3.97 1.51 6.75
CA ASP A 33 4.26 1.86 5.36
C ASP A 33 5.23 3.05 5.28
N HIS A 34 6.07 3.04 4.23
CA HIS A 34 6.97 4.14 3.89
C HIS A 34 6.24 5.19 3.05
N ILE A 35 6.06 6.40 3.58
CA ILE A 35 5.32 7.50 2.94
C ILE A 35 5.91 7.86 1.57
N SER A 36 7.23 7.98 1.48
CA SER A 36 7.93 8.28 0.22
C SER A 36 8.08 7.09 -0.73
N GLY A 37 7.71 5.88 -0.30
CA GLY A 37 7.97 4.65 -1.03
C GLY A 37 9.44 4.19 -1.01
N ASP A 38 10.37 4.95 -0.43
CA ASP A 38 11.75 4.52 -0.23
C ASP A 38 11.86 3.51 0.94
N PRO A 39 12.14 2.22 0.67
CA PRO A 39 12.22 1.19 1.71
C PRO A 39 13.47 1.33 2.61
N SER A 40 14.42 2.19 2.25
CA SER A 40 15.64 2.44 3.03
C SER A 40 15.43 3.50 4.13
N ASP A 41 14.50 4.43 3.93
CA ASP A 41 14.24 5.53 4.85
C ASP A 41 13.30 5.13 6.01
N ASN A 42 13.91 4.67 7.09
CA ASN A 42 13.21 4.24 8.31
C ASN A 42 13.08 5.35 9.37
N ARG A 43 13.21 6.62 8.98
CA ARG A 43 12.97 7.74 9.90
C ARG A 43 11.49 7.79 10.25
N ARG A 44 11.17 8.12 11.51
CA ARG A 44 9.78 8.19 11.99
C ARG A 44 8.87 9.06 11.12
N VAL A 45 9.39 10.17 10.61
CA VAL A 45 8.68 11.10 9.72
C VAL A 45 8.25 10.49 8.39
N ASN A 46 8.91 9.42 7.95
CA ASN A 46 8.60 8.70 6.71
C ASN A 46 7.77 7.43 6.95
N LEU A 47 7.43 7.10 8.20
CA LEU A 47 6.67 5.90 8.53
C LEU A 47 5.25 6.27 8.97
N GLN A 48 4.27 5.53 8.47
CA GLN A 48 2.85 5.69 8.81
C GLN A 48 2.18 4.35 9.14
N GLY A 49 1.19 4.38 10.03
CA GLY A 49 0.28 3.26 10.28
C GLY A 49 -0.86 3.21 9.26
N LEU A 50 -1.08 2.05 8.64
CA LEU A 50 -2.19 1.80 7.72
C LEU A 50 -2.90 0.49 8.07
N CYS A 51 -4.19 0.41 7.74
CA CYS A 51 -4.88 -0.88 7.67
C CYS A 51 -4.42 -1.66 6.43
N HIS A 52 -4.56 -2.98 6.47
CA HIS A 52 -4.09 -3.85 5.39
C HIS A 52 -4.64 -3.47 4.00
N ALA A 53 -5.94 -3.13 3.93
CA ALA A 53 -6.57 -2.72 2.67
C ALA A 53 -5.92 -1.46 2.09
N CYS A 54 -5.79 -0.39 2.89
CA CYS A 54 -5.18 0.87 2.45
C CYS A 54 -3.71 0.69 2.04
N HIS A 55 -2.95 -0.12 2.79
CA HIS A 55 -1.56 -0.44 2.46
C HIS A 55 -1.44 -1.20 1.12
N SER A 56 -2.31 -2.18 0.89
CA SER A 56 -2.36 -2.92 -0.37
C SER A 56 -2.69 -1.99 -1.56
N HIS A 57 -3.68 -1.11 -1.41
CA HIS A 57 -4.03 -0.12 -2.44
C HIS A 57 -2.89 0.85 -2.75
N LYS A 58 -2.16 1.32 -1.73
CA LYS A 58 -0.96 2.17 -1.93
C LYS A 58 0.12 1.41 -2.68
N THR A 59 0.46 0.20 -2.24
CA THR A 59 1.47 -0.64 -2.88
C THR A 59 1.13 -0.90 -4.35
N ALA A 60 -0.13 -1.19 -4.66
CA ALA A 60 -0.58 -1.41 -6.04
C ALA A 60 -0.38 -0.15 -6.91
N ARG A 61 -0.73 1.03 -6.37
CA ARG A 61 -0.53 2.33 -7.06
C ARG A 61 0.94 2.62 -7.32
N GLU A 62 1.81 2.38 -6.34
CA GLU A 62 3.24 2.65 -6.43
C GLU A 62 3.95 1.69 -7.40
N ARG A 63 3.59 0.39 -7.38
CA ARG A 63 4.18 -0.61 -8.27
C ARG A 63 3.72 -0.51 -9.72
N ALA A 64 2.46 -0.12 -9.95
CA ALA A 64 1.91 -0.05 -11.30
C ALA A 64 2.45 1.14 -12.11
N GLY A 65 3.01 2.17 -11.45
CA GLY A 65 3.45 3.42 -12.09
C GLY A 65 2.34 4.18 -12.83
N LYS A 66 1.09 3.71 -12.70
CA LYS A 66 -0.12 4.13 -13.43
C LYS A 66 -1.33 3.96 -12.51
N PRO A 67 -2.40 4.74 -12.66
CA PRO A 67 -3.65 4.49 -11.95
C PRO A 67 -4.18 3.11 -12.32
N VAL A 68 -4.27 2.22 -11.33
CA VAL A 68 -4.89 0.90 -11.48
C VAL A 68 -6.40 1.11 -11.60
N VAL A 69 -6.96 0.84 -12.77
CA VAL A 69 -8.41 0.81 -12.98
C VAL A 69 -8.88 -0.60 -12.67
N ILE A 70 -9.69 -0.76 -11.62
CA ILE A 70 -10.19 -2.05 -11.16
C ILE A 70 -11.66 -2.15 -11.54
N GLY A 71 -12.05 -3.24 -12.20
CA GLY A 71 -13.44 -3.57 -12.51
C GLY A 71 -13.66 -4.04 -13.94
N CYS A 72 -14.86 -4.59 -14.17
CA CYS A 72 -15.41 -4.87 -15.49
C CYS A 72 -16.67 -4.00 -15.70
N ASP A 73 -16.99 -3.67 -16.96
CA ASP A 73 -18.25 -3.02 -17.32
C ASP A 73 -19.45 -3.99 -17.26
N ALA A 74 -20.64 -3.52 -17.65
CA ALA A 74 -21.87 -4.30 -17.59
C ALA A 74 -21.85 -5.52 -18.53
N GLU A 75 -21.01 -5.46 -19.56
CA GLU A 75 -20.80 -6.50 -20.56
C GLU A 75 -19.67 -7.46 -20.16
N GLY A 76 -18.99 -7.19 -19.04
CA GLY A 76 -17.93 -8.04 -18.48
C GLY A 76 -16.52 -7.73 -19.00
N TRP A 77 -16.32 -6.62 -19.74
CA TRP A 77 -15.03 -6.22 -20.25
C TRP A 77 -14.22 -5.41 -19.22
N PRO A 78 -12.88 -5.60 -19.14
CA PRO A 78 -12.05 -4.84 -18.23
C PRO A 78 -12.13 -3.34 -18.49
N MET A 79 -12.35 -2.56 -17.43
CA MET A 79 -12.46 -1.11 -17.51
C MET A 79 -11.11 -0.42 -17.76
N ASP A 80 -9.96 -1.07 -17.51
CA ASP A 80 -8.65 -0.53 -17.90
C ASP A 80 -8.53 -0.57 -19.44
N PRO A 81 -8.48 0.57 -20.15
CA PRO A 81 -8.40 0.59 -21.61
C PRO A 81 -7.12 -0.06 -22.14
N ARG A 82 -6.09 -0.21 -21.29
CA ARG A 82 -4.81 -0.83 -21.63
C ARG A 82 -4.73 -2.30 -21.19
N HIS A 83 -5.83 -2.88 -20.70
CA HIS A 83 -5.87 -4.28 -20.33
C HIS A 83 -5.55 -5.14 -21.57
N PRO A 84 -4.74 -6.21 -21.46
CA PRO A 84 -4.39 -7.06 -22.61
C PRO A 84 -5.59 -7.64 -23.36
N TRP A 85 -6.72 -7.89 -22.67
CA TRP A 85 -7.98 -8.31 -23.30
C TRP A 85 -8.66 -7.22 -24.16
N ASN A 86 -8.26 -5.96 -24.01
CA ASN A 86 -8.71 -4.84 -24.85
C ASN A 86 -7.80 -4.65 -26.08
N ALA A 87 -6.69 -5.38 -26.19
CA ALA A 87 -5.89 -5.43 -27.41
C ALA A 87 -6.62 -6.31 -28.45
N LYS A 88 -7.29 -5.67 -29.41
CA LYS A 88 -7.87 -6.38 -30.56
C LYS A 88 -6.76 -7.03 -31.39
N ALA A 89 -7.01 -8.26 -31.85
CA ALA A 89 -6.27 -8.90 -32.93
C ALA A 89 -6.35 -8.09 -34.23
#